data_AF-A0A7S2IXT6-F1
#
_entry.id   AF-A0A7S2IXT6-F1
#
_cell.length_a   1.000
_cell.length_b   1.000
_cell.length_c   1.000
_cell.angle_alpha   90.00
_cell.angle_beta   90.00
_cell.angle_gamma   90.00
#
_symmetry.space_group_name_H-M   'P 1'
#
loop_
_entity.id
_entity.type
_entity.pdbx_description
1 polymer ?
#
loop_
_entity_poly.entity_id
_entity_poly.type
_entity_poly.pdbx_seq_one_letter_code
_entity_poly.pdbx_strand_id
1 'polypeptide(L)'
;AGTHPLSTQSLPVFESAPSDKAAALAKLRVGAYPPSGECDVCEGEVKAYFGPGGVGSTETVFEIDGAFYKNIESVVVMGDGAKALRNPPVFLRGRWDAGADRAALAEVDATLDHLFHHPNTAVFVSKRLIMRFTCSNPSRRYVAAVVDAFRSGTYSGVTYSGKYGDLAATVAAILLHPDARDEKTGVTTTTDGALREPMLKLMHLMRSMEYKDAD
;
A
#
# COMPACT_ATOMS: atom_id res chain seq x y z
N ALA A 1 17.40 23.18 1.74
CA ALA A 1 16.28 22.84 2.64
C ALA A 1 15.51 24.13 2.92
N GLY A 2 14.26 24.23 2.48
CA GLY A 2 13.42 25.40 2.73
C GLY A 2 12.44 25.10 3.86
N THR A 3 12.19 26.08 4.72
CA THR A 3 11.10 26.03 5.70
C THR A 3 9.81 26.47 5.00
N HIS A 4 8.77 25.63 5.06
CA HIS A 4 7.45 25.97 4.56
C HIS A 4 6.45 25.91 5.71
N PRO A 5 5.54 26.89 5.83
CA PRO A 5 4.48 26.83 6.84
C PRO A 5 3.55 25.65 6.55
N LEU A 6 3.24 24.88 7.58
CA LEU A 6 2.27 23.78 7.54
C LEU A 6 1.00 24.25 8.24
N SER A 7 -0.15 24.04 7.60
CA SER A 7 -1.47 24.26 8.18
C SER A 7 -2.29 22.97 8.09
N THR A 8 -3.00 22.63 9.15
CA THR A 8 -3.90 21.47 9.16
C THR A 8 -5.32 21.96 8.90
N GLN A 9 -5.97 21.41 7.87
CA GLN A 9 -7.35 21.73 7.53
C GLN A 9 -8.19 20.45 7.65
N SER A 10 -9.34 20.55 8.32
CA SER A 10 -10.31 19.46 8.37
C SER A 10 -11.37 19.71 7.31
N LEU A 11 -11.47 18.80 6.34
CA LEU A 11 -12.44 18.86 5.25
C LEU A 11 -13.47 17.73 5.41
N PRO A 12 -14.73 17.92 5.00
CA PRO A 12 -15.70 16.84 4.96
C PRO A 12 -15.33 15.80 3.89
N VAL A 13 -15.47 14.52 4.23
CA VAL A 13 -15.19 13.40 3.30
C VAL A 13 -16.32 13.24 2.28
N PHE A 14 -17.55 13.47 2.73
CA PHE A 14 -18.75 13.38 1.92
C PHE A 14 -19.64 14.61 2.12
N GLU A 15 -20.11 15.18 1.01
CA GLU A 15 -21.10 16.28 1.00
C GLU A 15 -22.53 15.77 1.19
N SER A 16 -22.77 14.46 0.98
CA SER A 16 -24.06 13.79 1.19
C SER A 16 -23.85 12.38 1.76
N ALA A 17 -24.87 11.80 2.39
CA ALA A 17 -24.76 10.45 2.97
C ALA A 17 -24.51 9.41 1.85
N PRO A 18 -23.40 8.64 1.91
CA PRO A 18 -23.11 7.62 0.90
C PRO A 18 -24.05 6.42 1.05
N SER A 19 -24.61 5.93 -0.06
CA SER A 19 -25.43 4.71 -0.09
C SER A 19 -24.61 3.42 0.04
N ASP A 20 -23.34 3.47 -0.34
CA ASP A 20 -22.48 2.28 -0.47
C ASP A 20 -21.55 2.11 0.74
N LYS A 21 -21.79 1.07 1.52
CA LYS A 21 -21.00 0.69 2.71
C LYS A 21 -19.51 0.53 2.44
N ALA A 22 -19.14 -0.10 1.32
CA ALA A 22 -17.75 -0.36 0.96
C ALA A 22 -16.99 0.94 0.62
N ALA A 23 -17.65 1.89 -0.03
CA ALA A 23 -17.05 3.18 -0.36
C ALA A 23 -16.91 4.07 0.88
N ALA A 24 -17.87 3.99 1.81
CA ALA A 24 -17.83 4.70 3.08
C ALA A 24 -16.69 4.20 3.98
N LEU A 25 -16.56 2.88 4.18
CA LEU A 25 -15.47 2.29 4.98
C LEU A 25 -14.06 2.52 4.38
N ALA A 26 -13.96 2.69 3.05
CA ALA A 26 -12.68 2.98 2.40
C ALA A 26 -12.17 4.39 2.70
N LYS A 27 -13.09 5.37 2.86
CA LYS A 27 -12.74 6.79 3.01
C LYS A 27 -12.88 7.31 4.44
N LEU A 28 -13.81 6.77 5.24
CA LEU A 28 -14.03 7.16 6.63
C LEU A 28 -13.06 6.44 7.56
N ARG A 29 -11.98 7.11 7.94
CA ARG A 29 -10.93 6.54 8.81
C ARG A 29 -10.98 7.01 10.26
N VAL A 30 -11.72 8.08 10.55
CA VAL A 30 -11.78 8.68 11.90
C VAL A 30 -13.00 8.15 12.63
N GLY A 31 -12.78 7.43 13.73
CA GLY A 31 -13.86 6.98 14.62
C GLY A 31 -14.50 8.14 15.38
N ALA A 32 -15.79 8.04 15.65
CA ALA A 32 -16.55 8.97 16.48
C ALA A 32 -17.11 8.25 17.72
N TYR A 33 -17.49 9.03 18.72
CA TYR A 33 -18.31 8.53 19.82
C TYR A 33 -19.77 8.42 19.35
N PRO A 34 -20.59 7.48 19.90
CA PRO A 34 -22.02 7.45 19.62
C PRO A 34 -22.65 8.83 19.87
N PRO A 35 -23.36 9.40 18.88
CA PRO A 35 -24.02 10.68 19.03
C PRO A 35 -25.19 10.56 20.02
N SER A 36 -25.44 11.61 20.80
CA SER A 36 -26.56 11.68 21.75
C SER A 36 -27.87 12.15 21.12
N GLY A 37 -27.89 12.44 19.81
CA GLY A 37 -29.06 12.93 19.07
C GLY A 37 -29.84 11.82 18.37
N GLU A 38 -31.06 12.13 17.93
CA GLU A 38 -31.85 11.25 17.06
C GLU A 38 -31.19 11.10 15.69
N CYS A 39 -31.40 9.95 15.05
CA CYS A 39 -30.85 9.66 13.74
C CYS A 39 -31.62 10.44 12.66
N ASP A 40 -30.92 11.18 11.80
CA ASP A 40 -31.53 12.03 10.78
C ASP A 40 -31.77 11.30 9.46
N VAL A 41 -30.81 10.46 9.04
CA VAL A 41 -30.96 9.57 7.87
C VAL A 41 -30.77 8.14 8.34
N CYS A 42 -31.88 7.44 8.54
CA CYS A 42 -31.90 6.07 9.05
C CYS A 42 -32.31 5.03 8.01
N GLU A 43 -32.69 5.47 6.81
CA GLU A 43 -33.08 4.59 5.71
C GLU A 43 -31.85 4.23 4.88
N GLY A 44 -31.19 3.13 5.23
CA GLY A 44 -30.05 2.60 4.48
C GLY A 44 -29.08 1.76 5.31
N GLU A 45 -28.06 1.19 4.65
CA GLU A 45 -26.96 0.46 5.30
C GLU A 45 -25.99 1.40 6.06
N VAL A 46 -26.02 2.69 5.75
CA VAL A 46 -25.25 3.74 6.41
C VAL A 46 -26.23 4.71 7.07
N LYS A 47 -26.22 4.80 8.40
CA LYS A 47 -27.03 5.81 9.09
C LYS A 47 -26.23 7.08 9.27
N ALA A 48 -26.84 8.23 9.09
CA ALA A 48 -26.19 9.53 9.28
C ALA A 48 -26.85 10.33 10.39
N TYR A 49 -26.00 10.94 11.22
CA TYR A 49 -26.36 11.86 12.30
C TYR A 49 -25.74 13.22 11.98
N PHE A 50 -26.56 14.24 11.78
CA PHE A 50 -26.10 15.58 11.43
C PHE A 50 -25.78 16.39 12.69
N GLY A 51 -24.61 17.02 12.66
CA GLY A 51 -24.26 18.04 13.63
C GLY A 51 -24.89 19.40 13.30
N PRO A 52 -24.64 20.43 14.13
CA PRO A 52 -25.17 21.79 13.95
C PRO A 52 -24.73 22.49 12.64
N GLY A 53 -23.81 21.90 11.87
CA GLY A 53 -23.37 22.38 10.56
C GLY A 53 -24.19 21.89 9.36
N GLY A 54 -25.21 21.05 9.56
CA GLY A 54 -26.05 20.51 8.48
C GLY A 54 -25.46 19.31 7.74
N VAL A 55 -26.15 18.89 6.67
CA VAL A 55 -25.81 17.71 5.86
C VAL A 55 -24.43 17.87 5.21
N GLY A 56 -23.54 16.89 5.41
CA GLY A 56 -22.21 16.89 4.80
C GLY A 56 -21.17 17.76 5.52
N SER A 57 -21.50 18.30 6.70
CA SER A 57 -20.55 19.03 7.54
C SER A 57 -19.54 18.10 8.23
N THR A 58 -18.40 18.65 8.68
CA THR A 58 -17.38 17.92 9.44
C THR A 58 -17.91 17.31 10.74
N GLU A 59 -19.02 17.81 11.26
CA GLU A 59 -19.67 17.30 12.47
C GLU A 59 -20.68 16.18 12.18
N THR A 60 -20.83 15.76 10.92
CA THR A 60 -21.67 14.62 10.56
C THR A 60 -21.01 13.33 11.03
N VAL A 61 -21.78 12.45 11.65
CA VAL A 61 -21.33 11.11 12.08
C VAL A 61 -22.09 10.05 11.29
N PHE A 62 -21.37 9.07 10.75
CA PHE A 62 -21.93 7.93 10.04
C PHE A 62 -21.81 6.67 10.90
N GLU A 63 -22.90 5.93 11.04
CA GLU A 63 -22.93 4.60 11.66
C GLU A 63 -22.95 3.53 10.57
N ILE A 64 -22.01 2.59 10.65
CA ILE A 64 -21.89 1.43 9.78
C ILE A 64 -21.68 0.21 10.67
N ASP A 65 -22.59 -0.77 10.64
CA ASP A 65 -22.56 -1.99 11.46
C ASP A 65 -22.31 -1.77 12.97
N GLY A 66 -22.84 -0.67 13.54
CA GLY A 66 -22.66 -0.32 14.95
C GLY A 66 -21.31 0.34 15.28
N ALA A 67 -20.48 0.64 14.27
CA ALA A 67 -19.29 1.48 14.41
C ALA A 67 -19.58 2.91 13.92
N PHE A 68 -19.16 3.91 14.69
CA PHE A 68 -19.38 5.33 14.39
C PHE A 68 -18.12 5.97 13.79
N TYR A 69 -18.31 6.71 12.70
CA TYR A 69 -17.24 7.39 11.97
C TYR A 69 -17.57 8.87 11.79
N LYS A 70 -16.60 9.75 12.04
CA LYS A 70 -16.77 11.19 11.80
C LYS A 70 -16.48 11.51 10.33
N ASN A 71 -17.29 12.37 9.72
CA ASN A 71 -17.14 12.84 8.34
C ASN A 71 -15.99 13.86 8.21
N ILE A 72 -14.77 13.49 8.59
CA ILE A 72 -13.60 14.36 8.50
C ILE A 72 -12.41 13.67 7.84
N GLU A 73 -11.74 14.39 6.94
CA GLU A 73 -10.38 14.13 6.50
C GLU A 73 -9.49 15.27 6.99
N SER A 74 -8.46 14.94 7.76
CA SER A 74 -7.43 15.90 8.17
C SER A 74 -6.37 15.95 7.07
N VAL A 75 -6.35 17.05 6.31
CA VAL A 75 -5.37 17.28 5.25
C VAL A 75 -4.33 18.28 5.76
N VAL A 76 -3.06 17.87 5.77
CA VAL A 76 -1.96 18.80 6.08
C VAL A 76 -1.55 19.49 4.79
N VAL A 77 -1.69 20.81 4.76
CA VAL A 77 -1.42 21.65 3.59
C VAL A 77 -0.10 22.38 3.79
N MET A 78 0.74 22.41 2.76
CA MET A 78 2.05 23.09 2.76
C MET A 78 1.98 24.38 1.92
N GLY A 79 2.27 25.53 2.54
CA GLY A 79 2.28 26.83 1.85
C GLY A 79 0.93 27.23 1.26
N ASP A 80 0.92 27.68 0.00
CA ASP A 80 -0.23 28.28 -0.70
C ASP A 80 -1.36 27.29 -1.08
N GLY A 81 -1.42 26.10 -0.49
CA GLY A 81 -2.48 25.13 -0.81
C GLY A 81 -2.11 24.05 -1.84
N ALA A 82 -1.05 24.23 -2.62
CA ALA A 82 -0.77 23.40 -3.78
C ALA A 82 -0.25 21.99 -3.47
N LYS A 83 0.28 21.76 -2.26
CA LYS A 83 0.83 20.47 -1.85
C LYS A 83 0.26 20.08 -0.51
N ALA A 84 -0.32 18.89 -0.46
CA ALA A 84 -0.76 18.26 0.78
C ALA A 84 0.17 17.11 1.14
N LEU A 85 0.39 16.95 2.44
CA LEU A 85 1.04 15.78 3.02
C LEU A 85 -0.03 15.00 3.80
N ARG A 86 0.00 13.67 3.71
CA ARG A 86 -0.68 12.87 4.73
C ARG A 86 0.12 13.03 6.04
N ASN A 87 -0.59 13.09 7.16
CA ASN A 87 -0.01 13.31 8.50
C ASN A 87 1.34 12.59 8.67
N PRO A 88 2.43 13.28 9.02
CA PRO A 88 3.69 12.61 9.30
C PRO A 88 3.52 11.67 10.51
N PRO A 89 4.09 10.46 10.46
CA PRO A 89 3.88 9.49 11.53
C PRO A 89 4.50 9.96 12.84
N VAL A 90 3.75 9.83 13.93
CA VAL A 90 4.23 10.13 15.28
C VAL A 90 4.48 8.83 16.03
N PHE A 91 5.76 8.43 16.11
CA PHE A 91 6.15 7.16 16.74
C PHE A 91 6.25 7.19 18.27
N LEU A 92 6.28 8.38 18.86
CA LEU A 92 6.50 8.58 20.29
C LEU A 92 5.36 9.41 20.87
N ARG A 93 4.23 8.75 21.16
CA ARG A 93 3.19 9.32 22.01
C ARG A 93 3.55 9.12 23.48
N GLY A 94 3.15 10.05 24.33
CA GLY A 94 3.40 9.95 25.76
C GLY A 94 2.64 8.77 26.36
N ARG A 95 3.23 8.06 27.33
CA ARG A 95 2.56 6.96 28.06
C ARG A 95 1.22 7.38 28.69
N TRP A 96 1.05 8.67 28.96
CA TRP A 96 -0.14 9.25 29.58
C TRP A 96 -1.22 9.66 28.56
N ASP A 97 -0.94 9.55 27.26
CA ASP A 97 -1.91 9.87 26.22
C ASP A 97 -2.94 8.75 26.13
N ALA A 98 -4.22 9.10 26.29
CA ALA A 98 -5.31 8.15 26.15
C ALA A 98 -5.28 7.50 24.75
N GLY A 99 -5.23 6.17 24.70
CA GLY A 99 -5.21 5.41 23.45
C GLY A 99 -3.86 5.43 22.70
N ALA A 100 -2.75 5.73 23.38
CA ALA A 100 -1.41 5.75 22.78
C ALA A 100 -1.05 4.46 22.02
N ASP A 101 -1.35 3.28 22.55
CA ASP A 101 -1.02 1.99 21.91
C ASP A 101 -1.76 1.79 20.58
N ARG A 102 -3.08 2.05 20.59
CA ARG A 102 -3.90 1.97 19.38
C ARG A 102 -3.44 2.98 18.32
N ALA A 103 -3.10 4.19 18.75
CA ALA A 103 -2.57 5.20 17.86
C ALA A 103 -1.22 4.79 17.27
N ALA A 104 -0.32 4.19 18.06
CA ALA A 104 0.97 3.72 17.57
C ALA A 104 0.81 2.63 16.49
N LEU A 105 -0.09 1.66 16.69
CA LEU A 105 -0.39 0.64 15.68
C LEU A 105 -0.97 1.25 14.40
N ALA A 106 -1.92 2.17 14.54
CA ALA A 106 -2.52 2.85 13.39
C ALA A 106 -1.50 3.68 12.59
N GLU A 107 -0.53 4.30 13.26
CA GLU A 107 0.58 5.02 12.62
C GLU A 107 1.51 4.05 11.88
N VAL A 108 1.85 2.89 12.47
CA VAL A 108 2.65 1.86 11.79
C VAL A 108 1.93 1.36 10.54
N ASP A 109 0.65 1.01 10.63
CA ASP A 109 -0.13 0.56 9.47
C ASP A 109 -0.18 1.62 8.37
N ALA A 110 -0.42 2.89 8.75
CA ALA A 110 -0.41 4.00 7.80
C ALA A 110 0.97 4.19 7.12
N THR A 111 2.07 4.00 7.85
CA THR A 111 3.42 4.08 7.27
C THR A 111 3.72 2.92 6.32
N LEU A 112 3.29 1.71 6.66
CA LEU A 112 3.44 0.55 5.79
C LEU A 112 2.62 0.72 4.50
N ASP A 113 1.38 1.18 4.62
CA ASP A 113 0.53 1.54 3.47
C ASP A 113 1.19 2.59 2.58
N HIS A 114 1.83 3.61 3.18
CA HIS A 114 2.55 4.63 2.44
C HIS A 114 3.71 4.02 1.66
N LEU A 115 4.58 3.27 2.32
CA LEU A 115 5.74 2.64 1.69
C LEU A 115 5.30 1.66 0.60
N PHE A 116 4.21 0.94 0.81
CA PHE A 116 3.67 0.00 -0.17
C PHE A 116 3.19 0.71 -1.44
N HIS A 117 2.44 1.80 -1.31
CA HIS A 117 1.92 2.57 -2.46
C HIS A 117 2.92 3.55 -3.06
N HIS A 118 4.14 3.64 -2.51
CA HIS A 118 5.16 4.53 -3.03
C HIS A 118 5.54 4.14 -4.48
N PRO A 119 5.68 5.10 -5.42
CA PRO A 119 5.88 4.81 -6.84
C PRO A 119 7.12 3.95 -7.12
N ASN A 120 8.16 4.07 -6.29
CA ASN A 120 9.39 3.30 -6.42
C ASN A 120 9.28 1.85 -5.93
N THR A 121 8.31 1.52 -5.08
CA THR A 121 8.21 0.20 -4.44
C THR A 121 8.03 -0.89 -5.48
N ALA A 122 7.11 -0.71 -6.41
CA ALA A 122 6.90 -1.65 -7.51
C ALA A 122 8.20 -1.91 -8.30
N VAL A 123 8.99 -0.88 -8.60
CA VAL A 123 10.24 -0.99 -9.38
C VAL A 123 11.30 -1.76 -8.61
N PHE A 124 11.53 -1.42 -7.34
CA PHE A 124 12.55 -2.07 -6.52
C PHE A 124 12.21 -3.53 -6.21
N VAL A 125 10.95 -3.80 -5.85
CA VAL A 125 10.46 -5.16 -5.59
C VAL A 125 10.58 -6.00 -6.85
N SER A 126 10.06 -5.52 -7.99
CA SER A 126 10.12 -6.24 -9.28
C SER A 126 11.56 -6.58 -9.66
N LYS A 127 12.47 -5.60 -9.59
CA LYS A 127 13.89 -5.83 -9.93
C LYS A 127 14.53 -6.89 -9.01
N ARG A 128 14.26 -6.85 -7.71
CA ARG A 128 14.80 -7.81 -6.74
C ARG A 128 14.25 -9.22 -6.98
N LEU A 129 12.96 -9.34 -7.25
CA LEU A 129 12.33 -10.62 -7.57
C LEU A 129 12.90 -11.22 -8.86
N ILE A 130 13.02 -10.42 -9.93
CA ILE A 130 13.61 -10.88 -11.19
C ILE A 130 15.04 -11.43 -10.97
N MET A 131 15.87 -10.74 -10.19
CA MET A 131 17.24 -11.18 -9.89
C MET A 131 17.31 -12.45 -9.04
N ARG A 132 16.24 -12.80 -8.32
CA ARG A 132 16.16 -14.03 -7.52
C ARG A 132 15.61 -15.21 -8.32
N PHE A 133 14.76 -14.95 -9.31
CA PHE A 133 14.11 -16.00 -10.09
C PHE A 133 14.80 -16.33 -11.41
N THR A 134 15.25 -15.32 -12.18
CA THR A 134 15.61 -15.55 -13.59
C THR A 134 17.02 -15.11 -13.94
N CYS A 135 17.36 -13.82 -13.80
CA CYS A 135 18.60 -13.28 -14.37
C CYS A 135 19.19 -12.14 -13.55
N SER A 136 20.53 -12.07 -13.52
CA SER A 136 21.25 -11.06 -12.72
C SER A 136 21.21 -9.65 -13.33
N ASN A 137 21.02 -9.55 -14.66
CA ASN A 137 20.98 -8.28 -15.39
C ASN A 137 19.70 -8.18 -16.25
N PRO A 138 18.54 -7.87 -15.65
CA PRO A 138 17.30 -7.73 -16.40
C PRO A 138 17.29 -6.47 -17.27
N SER A 139 16.64 -6.56 -18.44
CA SER A 139 16.45 -5.41 -19.31
C SER A 139 15.44 -4.42 -18.70
N ARG A 140 15.50 -3.15 -19.14
CA ARG A 140 14.54 -2.12 -18.69
C ARG A 140 13.09 -2.46 -19.07
N ARG A 141 12.88 -3.08 -20.24
CA ARG A 141 11.56 -3.49 -20.74
C ARG A 141 10.97 -4.59 -19.86
N TYR A 142 11.78 -5.56 -19.46
CA TYR A 142 11.35 -6.64 -18.59
C TYR A 142 10.95 -6.12 -17.21
N VAL A 143 11.76 -5.23 -16.61
CA VAL A 143 11.40 -4.58 -15.35
C VAL A 143 10.09 -3.80 -15.48
N ALA A 144 9.89 -3.06 -16.57
CA ALA A 144 8.65 -2.31 -16.79
C ALA A 144 7.41 -3.23 -16.87
N ALA A 145 7.49 -4.33 -17.63
CA ALA A 145 6.37 -5.27 -17.76
C ALA A 145 5.97 -5.91 -16.42
N VAL A 146 6.95 -6.24 -15.57
CA VAL A 146 6.69 -6.81 -14.24
C VAL A 146 6.13 -5.75 -13.28
N VAL A 147 6.60 -4.50 -13.39
CA VAL A 147 6.05 -3.37 -12.61
C VAL A 147 4.59 -3.12 -12.97
N ASP A 148 4.24 -3.18 -14.25
CA ASP A 148 2.87 -2.99 -14.71
C ASP A 148 1.98 -4.13 -14.19
N ALA A 149 2.44 -5.38 -14.26
CA ALA A 149 1.73 -6.53 -13.70
C ALA A 149 1.54 -6.44 -12.17
N PHE A 150 2.55 -5.95 -11.44
CA PHE A 150 2.45 -5.71 -9.99
C PHE A 150 1.39 -4.63 -9.68
N ARG A 151 1.27 -3.59 -10.52
CA ARG A 151 0.31 -2.50 -10.32
C ARG A 151 -1.12 -2.87 -10.71
N SER A 152 -1.28 -3.59 -11.82
CA SER A 152 -2.60 -3.94 -12.36
C SER A 152 -3.17 -5.25 -11.81
N GLY A 153 -2.32 -6.15 -11.31
CA GLY A 153 -2.73 -7.51 -10.96
C GLY A 153 -3.16 -8.35 -12.17
N THR A 154 -2.67 -7.99 -13.35
CA THR A 154 -2.96 -8.66 -14.62
C THR A 154 -1.69 -8.91 -15.41
N TYR A 155 -1.62 -10.03 -16.11
CA TYR A 155 -0.53 -10.30 -17.04
C TYR A 155 -1.00 -11.14 -18.22
N SER A 156 -0.63 -10.73 -19.44
CA SER A 156 -0.95 -11.44 -20.69
C SER A 156 -2.45 -11.80 -20.86
N GLY A 157 -3.33 -10.87 -20.49
CA GLY A 157 -4.79 -11.07 -20.59
C GLY A 157 -5.43 -11.90 -19.47
N VAL A 158 -4.64 -12.40 -18.52
CA VAL A 158 -5.14 -13.10 -17.33
C VAL A 158 -5.20 -12.13 -16.16
N THR A 159 -6.40 -12.00 -15.56
CA THR A 159 -6.60 -11.25 -14.32
C THR A 159 -6.46 -12.21 -13.14
N TYR A 160 -5.56 -11.87 -12.22
CA TYR A 160 -5.36 -12.62 -10.99
C TYR A 160 -6.25 -12.01 -9.90
N SER A 161 -5.69 -11.25 -8.96
CA SER A 161 -6.44 -10.48 -7.96
C SER A 161 -6.99 -9.16 -8.53
N GLY A 162 -6.33 -8.60 -9.56
CA GLY A 162 -6.68 -7.29 -10.12
C GLY A 162 -6.43 -6.12 -9.16
N LYS A 163 -5.63 -6.34 -8.11
CA LYS A 163 -5.29 -5.36 -7.08
C LYS A 163 -3.82 -4.96 -7.20
N TYR A 164 -3.50 -3.78 -6.70
CA TYR A 164 -2.12 -3.32 -6.58
C TYR A 164 -1.33 -4.26 -5.63
N GLY A 165 -0.12 -4.63 -6.05
CA GLY A 165 0.79 -5.51 -5.34
C GLY A 165 0.46 -6.99 -5.41
N ASP A 166 -0.18 -7.42 -6.50
CA ASP A 166 -0.48 -8.82 -6.73
C ASP A 166 0.79 -9.62 -7.10
N LEU A 167 1.22 -10.48 -6.18
CA LEU A 167 2.38 -11.35 -6.38
C LEU A 167 2.12 -12.46 -7.42
N ALA A 168 0.89 -12.93 -7.60
CA ALA A 168 0.59 -13.97 -8.57
C ALA A 168 0.78 -13.44 -10.00
N ALA A 169 0.23 -12.26 -10.30
CA ALA A 169 0.45 -11.57 -11.56
C ALA A 169 1.94 -11.23 -11.77
N THR A 170 2.61 -10.78 -10.72
CA THR A 170 4.04 -10.43 -10.76
C THR A 170 4.92 -11.64 -11.07
N VAL A 171 4.71 -12.77 -10.40
CA VAL A 171 5.47 -14.00 -10.64
C VAL A 171 5.19 -14.57 -12.03
N ALA A 172 3.94 -14.53 -12.48
CA ALA A 172 3.61 -14.91 -13.85
C ALA A 172 4.34 -14.03 -14.87
N ALA A 173 4.36 -12.71 -14.66
CA ALA A 173 5.11 -11.78 -15.49
C ALA A 173 6.62 -12.08 -15.48
N ILE A 174 7.18 -12.48 -14.35
CA ILE A 174 8.60 -12.86 -14.25
C ILE A 174 8.87 -14.13 -15.08
N LEU A 175 8.10 -15.20 -14.88
CA LEU A 175 8.42 -16.49 -15.47
C LEU A 175 8.02 -16.65 -16.94
N LEU A 176 7.03 -15.87 -17.41
CA LEU A 176 6.48 -15.98 -18.76
C LEU A 176 7.01 -14.92 -19.72
N HIS A 177 7.70 -13.88 -19.23
CA HIS A 177 8.21 -12.83 -20.10
C HIS A 177 9.30 -13.38 -21.05
N PRO A 178 9.34 -12.92 -22.32
CA PRO A 178 10.32 -13.38 -23.32
C PRO A 178 11.77 -13.28 -22.82
N ASP A 179 12.16 -12.19 -22.13
CA ASP A 179 13.51 -12.06 -21.56
C ASP A 179 13.89 -13.16 -20.54
N ALA A 180 12.92 -13.90 -19.99
CA ALA A 180 13.17 -15.02 -19.09
C ALA A 180 13.16 -16.38 -19.80
N ARG A 181 12.56 -16.48 -20.98
CA ARG A 181 12.34 -17.74 -21.72
C ARG A 181 13.22 -17.89 -22.95
N ASP A 182 13.49 -16.78 -23.62
CA ASP A 182 14.22 -16.77 -24.88
C ASP A 182 15.73 -16.79 -24.58
N GLU A 183 16.43 -17.75 -25.17
CA GLU A 183 17.89 -17.78 -25.13
C GLU A 183 18.45 -16.59 -25.91
N LYS A 184 19.20 -15.71 -25.24
CA LYS A 184 19.80 -14.55 -25.93
C LYS A 184 20.86 -15.03 -26.90
N THR A 185 20.74 -14.66 -28.17
CA THR A 185 21.72 -15.01 -29.22
C THR A 185 22.76 -13.90 -29.42
N GLY A 186 24.01 -14.25 -29.76
CA GLY A 186 25.08 -13.29 -30.07
C GLY A 186 25.91 -12.87 -28.85
N VAL A 187 26.50 -11.66 -28.87
CA VAL A 187 27.43 -11.14 -27.82
C VAL A 187 26.81 -11.13 -26.41
N THR A 188 25.48 -11.02 -26.34
CA THR A 188 24.69 -11.03 -25.10
C THR A 188 24.67 -12.37 -24.38
N THR A 189 25.01 -13.49 -25.03
CA THR A 189 25.15 -14.82 -24.38
C THR A 189 26.11 -14.81 -23.19
N THR A 190 27.19 -14.03 -23.27
CA THR A 190 28.24 -13.99 -22.23
C THR A 190 27.76 -13.44 -20.88
N THR A 191 26.63 -12.72 -20.86
CA THR A 191 26.08 -12.06 -19.67
C THR A 191 24.66 -12.53 -19.35
N ASP A 192 24.20 -13.58 -20.03
CA ASP A 192 22.85 -14.09 -19.85
C ASP A 192 22.75 -15.09 -18.68
N GLY A 193 21.56 -15.16 -18.09
CA GLY A 193 21.30 -15.99 -16.92
C GLY A 193 21.66 -15.34 -15.57
N ALA A 194 21.85 -16.22 -14.58
CA ALA A 194 22.08 -15.82 -13.19
C ALA A 194 23.41 -16.38 -12.67
N LEU A 195 24.23 -15.50 -12.10
CA LEU A 195 25.43 -15.93 -11.40
C LEU A 195 25.03 -16.64 -10.10
N ARG A 196 25.52 -17.87 -9.92
CA ARG A 196 25.29 -18.63 -8.68
C ARG A 196 26.02 -17.95 -7.52
N GLU A 197 25.29 -17.68 -6.45
CA GLU A 197 25.83 -17.01 -5.27
C GLU A 197 26.96 -17.84 -4.63
N PRO A 198 28.03 -17.21 -4.08
CA PRO A 198 29.15 -17.93 -3.49
C PRO A 198 28.75 -18.88 -2.37
N MET A 199 27.81 -18.47 -1.51
CA MET A 199 27.32 -19.30 -0.41
C MET A 199 26.58 -20.54 -0.92
N LEU A 200 25.75 -20.38 -1.97
CA LEU A 200 25.09 -21.49 -2.64
C LEU A 200 26.11 -22.46 -3.24
N LYS A 201 27.18 -21.98 -3.89
CA LYS A 201 28.26 -22.84 -4.40
C LYS A 201 28.88 -23.70 -3.28
N LEU A 202 29.20 -23.08 -2.14
CA LEU A 202 29.75 -23.80 -0.98
C LEU A 202 28.77 -24.83 -0.43
N MET A 203 27.50 -24.45 -0.25
CA MET A 203 26.46 -25.37 0.23
C MET A 203 26.27 -26.56 -0.71
N HIS A 204 26.29 -26.35 -2.03
CA HIS A 204 26.20 -27.43 -3.00
C HIS A 204 27.44 -28.33 -2.98
N LEU A 205 28.64 -27.77 -2.80
CA LEU A 205 29.86 -28.54 -2.64
C LEU A 205 29.81 -29.40 -1.37
N MET A 206 29.48 -28.81 -0.22
CA MET A 206 29.33 -29.53 1.05
C MET A 206 28.29 -30.65 0.93
N ARG A 207 27.14 -30.38 0.30
CA ARG A 207 26.11 -31.39 0.04
C ARG A 207 26.61 -32.49 -0.91
N SER A 208 27.37 -32.15 -1.95
CA SER A 208 27.94 -33.14 -2.87
C SER A 208 29.00 -34.03 -2.22
N MET A 209 29.65 -33.53 -1.17
CA MET A 209 30.61 -34.27 -0.34
C MET A 209 29.95 -35.00 0.83
N GLU A 210 28.61 -35.01 0.91
CA GLU A 210 27.85 -35.57 2.03
C GLU A 210 28.33 -35.06 3.40
N TYR A 211 28.74 -33.79 3.47
CA TYR A 211 29.18 -33.16 4.70
C TYR A 211 28.08 -33.27 5.77
N LYS A 212 28.42 -33.92 6.88
CA LYS A 212 27.66 -33.94 8.11
C LYS A 212 28.36 -33.03 9.11
N ASP A 213 27.57 -32.25 9.81
CA ASP A 213 28.08 -31.52 10.96
C ASP A 213 28.53 -32.51 12.04
N ALA A 214 29.42 -32.08 12.93
CA ALA A 214 29.99 -32.95 13.96
C ALA A 214 29.08 -33.18 15.18
N ASP A 215 27.87 -32.60 15.17
CA ASP A 215 26.84 -32.72 16.22
C ASP A 215 25.77 -33.77 15.91
#